data_AF-A0A7X2PE80-F1
#
_entry.id   AF-A0A7X2PE80-F1
#
_cell.length_a   1.000
_cell.length_b   1.000
_cell.length_c   1.000
_cell.angle_alpha   90.00
_cell.angle_beta   90.00
_cell.angle_gamma   90.00
#
_symmetry.space_group_name_H-M   'P 1'
#
loop_
_entity.id
_entity.type
_entity.pdbx_description
1 polymer ?
#
loop_
_entity_poly.entity_id
_entity_poly.type
_entity_poly.pdbx_seq_one_letter_code
_entity_poly.pdbx_strand_id
1 'polypeptide(L)' 'MNYNIGELVYFIENNLSLRKATVIRVSGEFCTLKFLDSLGGITLRNSRLYRDLKDAEKVINRGKPVSRSYSISYDYLG' A
#
# COMPACT_ATOMS: atom_id res chain seq x y z
N MET A 1 -13.77 2.28 -10.26
CA MET A 1 -12.88 3.45 -10.30
C MET A 1 -11.81 3.18 -11.33
N ASN A 2 -11.74 4.04 -12.36
CA ASN A 2 -10.79 3.90 -13.46
C ASN A 2 -9.64 4.90 -13.22
N TYR A 3 -8.41 4.40 -13.26
CA TYR A 3 -7.21 5.22 -13.26
C TYR A 3 -6.82 5.54 -14.71
N ASN A 4 -6.09 6.63 -14.90
CA ASN A 4 -5.60 7.04 -16.20
C ASN A 4 -4.10 6.72 -16.33
N ILE A 5 -3.66 6.38 -17.53
CA ILE A 5 -2.22 6.23 -17.81
C ILE A 5 -1.55 7.60 -17.65
N GLY A 6 -0.44 7.65 -16.93
CA GLY A 6 0.26 8.88 -16.54
C GLY A 6 -0.20 9.47 -15.21
N GLU A 7 -1.24 8.93 -14.58
CA GLU A 7 -1.72 9.41 -13.28
C GLU A 7 -0.74 9.01 -12.16
N LEU A 8 -0.49 9.94 -11.24
CA LEU A 8 0.27 9.68 -10.02
C LEU A 8 -0.65 9.11 -8.96
N VAL A 9 -0.26 7.97 -8.42
CA VAL A 9 -1.01 7.24 -7.40
C VAL A 9 -0.10 6.83 -6.25
N TYR A 10 -0.72 6.56 -5.11
CA TYR A 10 -0.10 6.01 -3.92
C TYR A 10 -0.59 4.59 -3.71
N PHE A 11 0.29 3.72 -3.24
CA PHE A 11 -0.07 2.37 -2.82
C PHE A 11 0.70 2.00 -1.56
N ILE A 12 0.18 1.01 -0.85
CA ILE A 12 0.80 0.45 0.35
C ILE A 12 1.68 -0.71 -0.12
N GLU A 13 3.00 -0.52 -0.09
CA GLU A 13 3.98 -1.52 -0.55
C GLU A 13 4.10 -2.68 0.43
N ASN A 14 4.16 -2.33 1.72
CA ASN A 14 4.09 -3.24 2.86
C ASN A 14 3.08 -2.66 3.85
N ASN A 15 2.55 -3.46 4.78
CA ASN A 15 1.53 -3.05 5.77
C ASN A 15 1.86 -1.75 6.57
N LEU A 16 3.07 -1.20 6.43
CA LEU A 16 3.50 0.05 7.05
C LEU A 16 3.92 1.18 6.08
N SER A 17 4.22 0.89 4.80
CA SER A 17 4.93 1.84 3.93
C SER A 17 4.09 2.28 2.75
N LEU A 18 3.91 3.61 2.61
CA LEU A 18 3.35 4.23 1.43
C LEU A 18 4.43 4.48 0.39
N ARG A 19 4.11 4.16 -0.86
CA ARG A 19 4.98 4.42 -1.99
C ARG A 19 4.21 5.12 -3.11
N LYS A 20 4.89 6.05 -3.77
CA LYS A 20 4.37 6.81 -4.91
C LYS A 20 4.76 6.13 -6.21
N ALA A 21 3.83 6.05 -7.15
CA ALA A 21 4.07 5.45 -8.45
C ALA A 21 3.21 6.10 -9.54
N THR A 22 3.59 5.88 -10.80
CA THR A 22 2.84 6.35 -11.96
C THR A 22 2.15 5.18 -12.64
N VAL A 23 0.87 5.32 -12.98
CA VAL A 23 0.14 4.33 -13.75
C VAL A 23 0.68 4.30 -15.18
N ILE A 24 1.19 3.16 -15.63
CA ILE A 24 1.71 2.99 -17.00
C ILE A 24 0.80 2.12 -17.87
N ARG A 25 -0.06 1.31 -17.26
CA ARG A 25 -1.02 0.46 -17.96
C ARG A 25 -2.23 0.20 -17.08
N VAL A 26 -3.41 0.18 -17.68
CA VAL A 26 -4.66 -0.20 -17.04
C VAL A 26 -5.27 -1.35 -17.83
N SER A 27 -5.65 -2.42 -17.13
CA SER A 27 -6.23 -3.63 -17.69
C SER A 27 -7.38 -4.09 -16.80
N GLY A 28 -8.58 -3.57 -17.08
CA GLY A 28 -9.77 -3.84 -16.28
C GLY A 28 -9.61 -3.38 -14.82
N GLU A 29 -9.59 -4.33 -13.89
CA GLU A 29 -9.42 -4.08 -12.45
C GLU A 29 -7.95 -4.00 -12.00
N PHE A 30 -7.00 -4.20 -12.91
CA PHE A 30 -5.58 -4.19 -12.60
C PHE A 30 -4.90 -2.97 -13.23
N CYS A 31 -4.02 -2.32 -12.47
CA CYS A 31 -3.13 -1.28 -12.99
C CYS A 31 -1.69 -1.70 -12.78
N THR A 32 -0.86 -1.53 -13.81
CA THR A 32 0.59 -1.61 -13.71
C THR A 32 1.13 -0.23 -13.39
N LEU A 33 1.90 -0.15 -12.32
CA LEU A 33 2.54 1.04 -11.82
C LEU A 33 4.04 0.96 -12.07
N LYS A 34 4.65 2.10 -12.36
CA LYS A 34 6.10 2.28 -12.39
C LYS A 34 6.53 3.10 -11.19
N PHE A 35 7.54 2.63 -10.47
CA PHE A 35 8.08 3.37 -9.32
C PHE A 35 8.81 4.63 -9.82
N LEU A 36 8.72 5.72 -9.07
CA LEU A 36 9.45 6.95 -9.41
C LEU A 36 10.95 6.81 -9.10
N ASP A 37 11.29 6.14 -8.00
CA ASP A 37 12.66 6.06 -7.47
C ASP A 37 13.44 4.85 -7.98
N SER A 38 12.84 4.00 -8.81
CA SER A 38 13.45 2.73 -9.25
C SER A 38 12.96 2.35 -10.64
N LEU A 39 13.77 1.60 -11.40
CA LEU A 39 13.33 1.04 -12.70
C LEU A 39 12.26 -0.05 -12.59
N GLY A 40 11.88 -0.45 -11.37
CA GLY A 40 10.87 -1.46 -11.12
C GLY A 40 9.44 -0.99 -11.35
N GLY A 41 8.53 -1.96 -11.38
CA GLY A 41 7.10 -1.73 -11.43
C GLY A 41 6.34 -2.87 -10.76
N ILE A 42 5.06 -2.63 -10.49
CA ILE A 42 4.18 -3.60 -9.85
C ILE A 42 2.80 -3.54 -10.50
N THR A 43 2.12 -4.67 -10.58
CA THR A 43 0.71 -4.71 -10.99
C THR A 43 -0.17 -4.96 -9.78
N LEU A 44 -1.11 -4.06 -9.51
CA LEU A 44 -2.02 -4.11 -8.37
C LEU A 44 -3.47 -3.95 -8.81
N ARG A 45 -4.40 -4.40 -7.95
CA ARG A 45 -5.82 -4.10 -8.12
C ARG A 45 -6.10 -2.63 -7.88
N ASN A 46 -7.07 -2.08 -8.62
CA ASN A 46 -7.54 -0.71 -8.49
C ASN A 46 -7.95 -0.36 -7.04
N SER A 47 -8.47 -1.33 -6.29
CA SER A 47 -8.86 -1.15 -4.89
C SER A 47 -7.71 -0.90 -3.91
N ARG A 48 -6.46 -1.16 -4.31
CA ARG A 48 -5.25 -0.95 -3.48
C ARG A 48 -4.53 0.36 -3.81
N LEU A 49 -5.08 1.14 -4.74
CA LEU A 49 -4.51 2.39 -5.19
C LEU A 49 -5.27 3.56 -4.57
N TYR A 50 -4.55 4.61 -4.23
CA TYR A 50 -5.09 5.81 -3.61
C TYR A 50 -4.60 7.02 -4.41
N ARG A 51 -5.49 7.94 -4.73
CA ARG A 51 -5.12 9.20 -5.40
C ARG A 51 -4.43 10.15 -4.44
N ASP A 52 -4.88 10.15 -3.19
CA ASP A 52 -4.40 11.03 -2.14
C ASP A 52 -3.62 10.25 -1.08
N LEU A 53 -2.52 10.86 -0.63
CA LEU A 53 -1.69 10.35 0.46
C LEU A 53 -2.50 10.24 1.76
N LYS A 54 -3.38 11.21 2.04
CA LYS A 54 -4.25 11.20 3.24
C LYS A 54 -5.16 9.98 3.31
N ASP A 55 -5.69 9.54 2.18
CA ASP A 55 -6.57 8.36 2.16
C ASP A 55 -5.79 7.07 2.37
N ALA A 56 -4.59 7.01 1.82
CA ALA A 56 -3.69 5.89 2.03
C ALA A 56 -3.20 5.81 3.50
N GLU A 57 -2.90 6.94 4.13
CA GLU A 57 -2.52 7.03 5.56
C GLU A 57 -3.64 6.55 6.50
N LYS A 58 -4.91 6.86 6.19
CA LYS A 58 -6.06 6.36 6.98
C LYS A 58 -6.07 4.84 7.03
N VAL A 59 -5.68 4.17 5.95
CA VAL A 59 -5.67 2.71 5.87
C VAL A 59 -4.53 2.11 6.71
N ILE A 60 -3.34 2.71 6.67
CA ILE A 60 -2.21 2.28 7.52
C ILE A 60 -2.52 2.53 9.01
N ASN A 61 -3.09 3.68 9.36
CA ASN A 61 -3.40 4.00 10.76
C ASN A 61 -4.53 3.12 11.33
N ARG A 62 -5.48 2.67 10.50
CA ARG A 62 -6.49 1.67 10.91
C ARG A 62 -5.87 0.29 11.18
N GLY A 63 -4.73 0.00 10.55
CA GLY A 63 -3.96 -1.23 10.72
C GLY A 63 -3.00 -1.21 11.90
N LYS A 64 -2.84 -0.09 12.61
CA LYS A 64 -2.21 -0.13 13.94
C LYS A 64 -3.15 -0.91 14.85
N PRO A 65 -2.83 -2.13 15.30
CA PRO A 65 -3.44 -2.55 16.55
C PRO A 65 -3.09 -1.44 17.55
N VAL A 66 -4.11 -0.84 18.18
CA VAL A 66 -3.93 -0.25 19.51
C VAL A 66 -3.04 -1.25 20.23
N SER A 67 -1.84 -0.82 20.63
CA SER A 67 -0.83 -1.62 21.30
C SER A 67 -1.46 -2.76 22.11
N ARG A 68 -1.56 -3.96 21.52
CA ARG A 68 -1.54 -5.16 22.33
C ARG A 68 -0.06 -5.31 22.61
N SER A 69 0.35 -4.81 23.77
CA SER A 69 1.53 -5.31 24.45
C SER A 69 1.50 -6.83 24.30
N TYR A 70 2.32 -7.39 23.41
CA TYR A 70 2.58 -8.81 23.45
C TYR A 70 3.39 -9.01 24.71
N SER A 71 2.70 -9.23 25.83
CA SER A 71 3.28 -9.82 27.02
C SER A 71 3.66 -11.24 26.64
N ILE A 72 4.86 -11.44 26.12
CA ILE A 72 5.51 -12.75 26.16
C ILE A 72 5.76 -13.02 27.65
N SER A 73 4.89 -13.82 28.28
CA SER A 73 5.17 -14.35 29.61
C SER A 73 6.14 -15.53 29.44
N TYR A 74 7.23 -15.50 30.20
CA TYR A 74 8.22 -16.58 30.23
C TYR A 74 7.73 -17.75 31.10
N ASP A 75 6.55 -18.30 30.79
CA ASP A 75 5.99 -19.44 31.54
C ASP A 75 6.37 -20.80 30.91
N TYR A 76 7.42 -20.85 30.08
CA TYR A 76 7.93 -22.06 29.43
C TYR A 76 9.20 -22.62 30.10
N LEU A 77 9.22 -22.72 31.43
CA LEU A 77 10.21 -23.50 32.18
C LEU A 77 9.55 -24.01 33.48
N GLY A 78 8.76 -25.08 33.37
CA GLY A 78 8.17 -25.83 34.48
C GLY A 78 8.35 -27.32 34.26
#